data_AF-A0A0B3S724-F1
#
_entry.id   AF-A0A0B3S724-F1
#
_cell.length_a   1.000
_cell.length_b   1.000
_cell.length_c   1.000
_cell.angle_alpha   90.00
_cell.angle_beta   90.00
_cell.angle_gamma   90.00
#
_symmetry.space_group_name_H-M   'P 1'
#
loop_
_entity.id
_entity.type
_entity.pdbx_description
1 polymer ?
#
loop_
_entity_poly.entity_id
_entity_poly.type
_entity_poly.pdbx_seq_one_letter_code
_entity_poly.pdbx_strand_id
1 'polypeptide(L)'
;MTSKFDDLIAATDLLLERELEAHRRNMSESARVAGELAQIDAMRRAAQADEAAVGARQLLGADTLWQGWLVGKRAEALRQSAIARAREGESLARARTAFSRAQAAEALARDEKEARKRRRLKAEAEAIDALGVLREAKARGLD
;
A
#
# COMPACT_ATOMS: atom_id res chain seq x y z
N MET A 1 -7.51 -30.25 1.23
CA MET A 1 -7.01 -29.61 2.46
C MET A 1 -6.10 -28.47 2.05
N THR A 2 -6.57 -27.23 2.17
CA THR A 2 -5.71 -26.05 2.07
C THR A 2 -4.62 -26.13 3.13
N SER A 3 -3.37 -25.87 2.74
CA SER A 3 -2.26 -25.78 3.68
C SER A 3 -2.49 -24.56 4.58
N LYS A 4 -2.01 -24.60 5.83
CA LYS A 4 -1.99 -23.43 6.75
C LYS A 4 -1.42 -22.17 6.09
N PHE A 5 -0.49 -22.34 5.15
CA PHE A 5 0.11 -21.24 4.41
C PHE A 5 -0.77 -20.72 3.27
N ASP A 6 -1.66 -21.54 2.71
CA ASP A 6 -2.59 -21.11 1.65
C ASP A 6 -3.63 -20.13 2.22
N ASP A 7 -4.15 -20.41 3.42
CA ASP A 7 -5.07 -19.51 4.13
C ASP A 7 -4.35 -18.21 4.54
N LEU A 8 -3.08 -18.29 4.95
CA LEU A 8 -2.28 -17.13 5.28
C LEU A 8 -2.03 -16.24 4.06
N ILE A 9 -1.69 -16.84 2.90
CA ILE A 9 -1.51 -16.12 1.64
C ILE A 9 -2.80 -15.39 1.27
N ALA A 10 -3.94 -16.11 1.24
CA ALA A 10 -5.23 -15.51 0.92
C ALA A 10 -5.58 -14.34 1.84
N ALA A 11 -5.31 -14.46 3.15
CA ALA A 11 -5.55 -13.37 4.10
C ALA A 11 -4.61 -12.17 3.86
N THR A 12 -3.32 -12.41 3.56
CA THR A 12 -2.37 -11.32 3.29
C THR A 12 -2.62 -10.63 1.96
N ASP A 13 -3.11 -11.35 0.95
CA ASP A 13 -3.45 -10.79 -0.36
C ASP A 13 -4.67 -9.89 -0.24
N LEU A 14 -5.72 -10.33 0.46
CA LEU A 14 -6.89 -9.49 0.75
C LEU A 14 -6.51 -8.24 1.55
N LEU A 15 -5.58 -8.35 2.51
CA LEU A 15 -5.07 -7.20 3.25
C LEU A 15 -4.31 -6.24 2.32
N LEU A 16 -3.47 -6.76 1.42
CA LEU A 16 -2.74 -5.96 0.45
C LEU A 16 -3.68 -5.21 -0.48
N GLU A 17 -4.68 -5.90 -1.05
CA GLU A 17 -5.69 -5.29 -1.93
C GLU A 17 -6.43 -4.16 -1.22
N ARG A 18 -6.86 -4.40 0.02
CA ARG A 18 -7.54 -3.38 0.84
C ARG A 18 -6.66 -2.15 1.06
N GLU A 19 -5.40 -2.33 1.45
CA GLU A 19 -4.52 -1.19 1.73
C GLU A 19 -4.12 -0.43 0.45
N LEU A 20 -3.95 -1.13 -0.69
CA LEU A 20 -3.74 -0.48 -1.98
C LEU A 20 -4.96 0.35 -2.41
N GLU A 21 -6.16 -0.18 -2.21
CA GLU A 21 -7.40 0.54 -2.50
C GLU A 21 -7.56 1.77 -1.61
N ALA A 22 -7.28 1.65 -0.31
CA ALA A 22 -7.25 2.79 0.60
C ALA A 22 -6.22 3.85 0.16
N HIS A 23 -5.04 3.42 -0.30
CA HIS A 23 -4.01 4.32 -0.80
C HIS A 23 -4.45 5.06 -2.08
N ARG A 24 -5.06 4.37 -3.05
CA ARG A 24 -5.61 5.00 -4.27
C ARG A 24 -6.64 6.07 -3.95
N ARG A 25 -7.54 5.80 -2.99
CA ARG A 25 -8.54 6.78 -2.54
C ARG A 25 -7.89 8.01 -1.93
N ASN A 26 -6.90 7.83 -1.06
CA ASN A 26 -6.17 8.94 -0.44
C ASN A 26 -5.37 9.76 -1.46
N MET A 27 -4.78 9.10 -2.46
CA MET A 27 -4.08 9.76 -3.56
C MET A 27 -5.06 10.61 -4.40
N SER A 28 -6.24 10.09 -4.73
CA SER A 28 -7.28 10.84 -5.43
C SER A 28 -7.75 12.06 -4.63
N GLU A 29 -7.92 11.90 -3.32
CA GLU A 29 -8.32 12.99 -2.44
C GLU A 29 -7.23 14.07 -2.32
N SER A 30 -5.97 13.64 -2.19
CA SER A 30 -4.79 14.53 -2.20
C SER A 30 -4.72 15.34 -3.49
N ALA A 31 -4.93 14.70 -4.64
CA ALA A 31 -4.99 15.37 -5.94
C ALA A 31 -6.17 16.35 -6.06
N ARG A 32 -7.37 15.97 -5.57
CA ARG A 32 -8.55 16.84 -5.54
C ARG A 32 -8.28 18.12 -4.75
N VAL A 33 -7.80 17.99 -3.51
CA VAL A 33 -7.53 19.13 -2.63
C VAL A 33 -6.39 20.01 -3.19
N ALA A 34 -5.37 19.41 -3.81
CA ALA A 34 -4.32 20.17 -4.49
C ALA A 34 -4.87 20.98 -5.68
N GLY A 35 -5.82 20.42 -6.43
CA GLY A 35 -6.52 21.13 -7.51
C GLY A 35 -7.35 22.31 -7.00
N GLU A 36 -8.07 22.15 -5.89
CA GLU A 36 -8.83 23.24 -5.25
C GLU A 36 -7.92 24.38 -4.77
N LEU A 37 -6.79 24.04 -4.15
CA LEU A 37 -5.80 25.04 -3.75
C LEU A 37 -5.23 25.80 -4.96
N ALA A 38 -4.93 25.09 -6.05
CA ALA A 38 -4.45 25.71 -7.28
C ALA A 38 -5.48 26.68 -7.89
N GLN A 39 -6.78 26.35 -7.83
CA GLN A 39 -7.86 27.24 -8.26
C GLN A 39 -7.93 28.50 -7.39
N ILE A 40 -7.86 28.37 -6.06
CA ILE A 40 -7.84 29.51 -5.13
C ILE A 40 -6.64 30.42 -5.42
N ASP A 41 -5.45 29.84 -5.61
CA ASP A 41 -4.24 30.60 -5.92
C ASP A 41 -4.30 31.25 -7.31
N ALA A 42 -5.02 30.65 -8.27
CA ALA A 42 -5.26 31.25 -9.59
C ALA A 42 -6.23 32.44 -9.51
N MET A 43 -7.34 32.30 -8.77
CA MET A 43 -8.29 33.41 -8.53
C MET A 43 -7.60 34.59 -7.87
N ARG A 44 -6.72 34.33 -6.89
CA ARG A 44 -5.91 35.37 -6.24
C ARG A 44 -5.03 36.10 -7.24
N ARG A 45 -4.27 35.36 -8.07
CA ARG A 45 -3.37 35.94 -9.07
C ARG A 45 -4.14 36.78 -10.09
N ALA A 46 -5.27 36.27 -10.59
CA ALA A 46 -6.13 36.99 -11.52
C ALA A 46 -6.64 38.30 -10.91
N ALA A 47 -7.08 38.28 -9.66
CA ALA A 47 -7.63 39.45 -9.01
C ALA A 47 -6.56 40.48 -8.58
N GLN A 48 -5.29 40.07 -8.44
CA GLN A 48 -4.15 40.96 -8.25
C GLN A 48 -3.67 41.61 -9.56
N ALA A 49 -3.87 40.95 -10.71
CA ALA A 49 -3.46 41.46 -12.01
C ALA A 49 -4.41 42.53 -12.59
N ASP A 50 -5.62 42.68 -12.04
CA ASP A 50 -6.61 43.67 -12.46
C ASP A 50 -6.43 45.00 -11.69
N GLU A 51 -5.36 45.73 -12.02
CA GLU A 51 -4.94 46.96 -11.33
C GLU A 51 -6.01 48.08 -11.35
N ALA A 52 -6.81 48.16 -12.42
CA ALA A 52 -7.90 49.14 -12.54
C ALA A 52 -9.05 48.86 -11.55
N ALA A 53 -9.39 47.59 -11.34
CA ALA A 53 -10.39 47.19 -10.34
C ALA A 53 -9.86 47.18 -8.90
N VAL A 54 -8.54 47.09 -8.71
CA VAL A 54 -7.89 47.18 -7.38
C VAL A 54 -8.03 48.60 -6.82
N GLY A 55 -7.75 49.64 -7.62
CA GLY A 55 -7.91 51.03 -7.19
C GLY A 55 -9.35 51.39 -6.78
N ALA A 56 -10.34 50.93 -7.56
CA ALA A 56 -11.76 51.13 -7.24
C ALA A 56 -12.22 50.37 -5.98
N ARG A 57 -11.71 49.15 -5.74
CA ARG A 57 -12.04 48.34 -4.54
C ARG A 57 -11.38 48.87 -3.26
N GLN A 58 -10.16 49.39 -3.36
CA GLN A 58 -9.46 50.01 -2.23
C GLN A 58 -10.13 51.30 -1.78
N LEU A 59 -10.62 52.12 -2.73
CA LEU A 59 -11.38 53.34 -2.45
C LEU A 59 -12.69 53.09 -1.68
N LEU A 60 -13.29 51.89 -1.81
CA LEU A 60 -14.56 51.52 -1.17
C LEU A 60 -14.41 50.72 0.13
N GLY A 61 -13.18 50.38 0.55
CA GLY A 61 -12.92 49.55 1.74
C GLY A 61 -13.30 48.07 1.63
N ALA A 62 -14.02 47.68 0.57
CA ALA A 62 -14.45 46.31 0.26
C ALA A 62 -13.27 45.34 0.01
N ASP A 63 -12.10 45.87 -0.37
CA ASP A 63 -10.88 45.09 -0.57
C ASP A 63 -10.43 44.39 0.73
N THR A 64 -10.48 45.06 1.89
CA THR A 64 -9.95 44.47 3.14
C THR A 64 -10.74 43.24 3.61
N LEU A 65 -12.07 43.27 3.54
CA LEU A 65 -12.93 42.14 3.89
C LEU A 65 -12.74 40.96 2.94
N TRP A 66 -12.65 41.23 1.63
CA TRP A 66 -12.43 40.20 0.63
C TRP A 66 -11.02 39.58 0.74
N GLN A 67 -9.98 40.37 0.98
CA GLN A 67 -8.62 39.87 1.25
C GLN A 67 -8.56 39.03 2.53
N GLY A 68 -9.24 39.47 3.60
CA GLY A 68 -9.32 38.70 4.86
C GLY A 68 -10.01 37.34 4.67
N TRP A 69 -11.13 37.31 3.95
CA TRP A 69 -11.81 36.07 3.57
C TRP A 69 -10.89 35.16 2.73
N LEU A 70 -10.16 35.71 1.75
CA LEU A 70 -9.27 34.96 0.87
C LEU A 70 -8.11 34.32 1.64
N VAL A 71 -7.49 35.07 2.57
CA VAL A 71 -6.42 34.54 3.45
C VAL A 71 -6.95 33.39 4.32
N GLY A 72 -8.13 33.56 4.93
CA GLY A 72 -8.76 32.52 5.74
C GLY A 72 -9.07 31.25 4.92
N LYS A 73 -9.65 31.41 3.72
CA LYS A 73 -9.91 30.30 2.80
C LYS A 73 -8.64 29.58 2.37
N ARG A 74 -7.57 30.32 2.09
CA ARG A 74 -6.28 29.73 1.71
C ARG A 74 -5.63 28.97 2.86
N ALA A 75 -5.66 29.51 4.07
CA ALA A 75 -5.13 28.83 5.25
C ALA A 75 -5.86 27.49 5.49
N GLU A 76 -7.19 27.49 5.35
CA GLU A 76 -8.00 26.28 5.46
C GLU A 76 -7.68 25.26 4.36
N ALA A 77 -7.57 25.71 3.09
CA ALA A 77 -7.20 24.83 1.98
C ALA A 77 -5.80 24.23 2.13
N LEU A 78 -4.83 25.01 2.61
CA LEU A 78 -3.47 24.52 2.93
C LEU A 78 -3.50 23.46 4.03
N ARG A 79 -4.29 23.69 5.09
CA ARG A 79 -4.47 22.73 6.18
C ARG A 79 -5.07 21.42 5.67
N GLN A 80 -6.11 21.50 4.84
CA GLN A 80 -6.72 20.32 4.22
C GLN A 80 -5.74 19.57 3.32
N SER A 81 -4.94 20.31 2.52
CA SER A 81 -3.91 19.72 1.66
C SER A 81 -2.83 18.98 2.47
N ALA A 82 -2.38 19.58 3.57
CA ALA A 82 -1.41 18.95 4.46
C ALA A 82 -1.98 17.66 5.09
N ILE A 83 -3.23 17.67 5.53
CA ILE A 83 -3.90 16.48 6.08
C ILE A 83 -4.05 15.40 5.01
N ALA A 84 -4.47 15.75 3.79
CA ALA A 84 -4.63 14.81 2.69
C ALA A 84 -3.31 14.13 2.33
N ARG A 85 -2.21 14.90 2.25
CA ARG A 85 -0.86 14.37 2.03
C ARG A 85 -0.36 13.48 3.17
N ALA A 86 -0.65 13.85 4.41
CA ALA A 86 -0.31 13.00 5.56
C ALA A 86 -1.01 11.65 5.47
N ARG A 87 -2.32 11.63 5.14
CA ARG A 87 -3.10 10.40 4.93
C ARG A 87 -2.60 9.58 3.74
N GLU A 88 -2.22 10.22 2.65
CA GLU A 88 -1.60 9.58 1.50
C GLU A 88 -0.31 8.85 1.91
N GLY A 89 0.60 9.55 2.60
CA GLY A 89 1.85 8.97 3.10
C GLY A 89 1.65 7.83 4.10
N GLU A 90 0.71 7.97 5.03
CA GLU A 90 0.34 6.92 5.98
C GLU A 90 -0.20 5.68 5.27
N SER A 91 -1.13 5.86 4.33
CA SER A 91 -1.68 4.73 3.56
C SER A 91 -0.64 4.03 2.69
N LEU A 92 0.33 4.77 2.14
CA LEU A 92 1.45 4.15 1.40
C LEU A 92 2.30 3.27 2.32
N ALA A 93 2.60 3.74 3.53
CA ALA A 93 3.36 2.98 4.52
C ALA A 93 2.62 1.68 4.93
N ARG A 94 1.29 1.75 5.10
CA ARG A 94 0.46 0.56 5.36
C ARG A 94 0.46 -0.40 4.17
N ALA A 95 0.28 0.08 2.95
CA ALA A 95 0.31 -0.74 1.75
C ALA A 95 1.66 -1.46 1.57
N ARG A 96 2.78 -0.75 1.81
CA ARG A 96 4.13 -1.36 1.82
C ARG A 96 4.25 -2.46 2.86
N THR A 97 3.72 -2.24 4.06
CA THR A 97 3.75 -3.24 5.13
C THR A 97 2.92 -4.47 4.76
N ALA A 98 1.72 -4.28 4.20
CA ALA A 98 0.88 -5.37 3.73
C ALA A 98 1.55 -6.17 2.61
N PHE A 99 2.21 -5.49 1.67
CA PHE A 99 2.97 -6.12 0.59
C PHE A 99 4.12 -6.98 1.12
N SER A 100 4.91 -6.46 2.07
CA SER A 100 5.97 -7.25 2.70
C SER A 100 5.43 -8.48 3.42
N ARG A 101 4.25 -8.39 4.04
CA ARG A 101 3.59 -9.53 4.69
C ARG A 101 3.13 -10.59 3.68
N ALA A 102 2.54 -10.17 2.56
CA ALA A 102 2.15 -11.07 1.48
C ALA A 102 3.37 -11.83 0.91
N GLN A 103 4.44 -11.12 0.60
CA GLN A 103 5.69 -11.75 0.15
C GLN A 103 6.28 -12.72 1.18
N ALA A 104 6.23 -12.38 2.47
CA ALA A 104 6.69 -13.27 3.54
C ALA A 104 5.83 -14.54 3.63
N ALA A 105 4.51 -14.43 3.50
CA ALA A 105 3.61 -15.57 3.50
C ALA A 105 3.90 -16.52 2.32
N GLU A 106 4.11 -15.98 1.12
CA GLU A 106 4.52 -16.78 -0.04
C GLU A 106 5.87 -17.46 0.16
N ALA A 107 6.86 -16.76 0.72
CA ALA A 107 8.17 -17.31 1.00
C ALA A 107 8.08 -18.52 1.95
N LEU A 108 7.31 -18.39 3.04
CA LEU A 108 7.07 -19.48 3.99
C LEU A 108 6.38 -20.68 3.32
N ALA A 109 5.41 -20.43 2.43
CA ALA A 109 4.75 -21.50 1.70
C ALA A 109 5.70 -22.26 0.77
N ARG A 110 6.60 -21.54 0.08
CA ARG A 110 7.65 -22.14 -0.76
C ARG A 110 8.62 -22.98 0.07
N ASP A 111 9.09 -22.44 1.19
CA ASP A 111 10.03 -23.14 2.07
C ASP A 111 9.44 -24.42 2.64
N GLU A 112 8.16 -24.40 3.06
CA GLU A 112 7.45 -25.58 3.54
C GLU A 112 7.29 -26.62 2.43
N LYS A 113 6.95 -26.20 1.21
CA LYS A 113 6.82 -27.11 0.06
C LYS A 113 8.15 -27.81 -0.24
N GLU A 114 9.25 -27.08 -0.23
CA GLU A 114 10.59 -27.64 -0.43
C GLU A 114 11.03 -28.53 0.75
N ALA A 115 10.69 -28.17 1.99
CA ALA A 115 10.93 -29.02 3.16
C ALA A 115 10.15 -30.35 3.07
N ARG A 116 8.87 -30.31 2.69
CA ARG A 116 8.05 -31.52 2.47
C ARG A 116 8.62 -32.40 1.36
N LYS A 117 9.00 -31.79 0.23
CA LYS A 117 9.62 -32.50 -0.88
C LYS A 117 10.91 -33.20 -0.45
N ARG A 118 11.79 -32.50 0.27
CA ARG A 118 13.04 -33.09 0.80
C ARG A 118 12.78 -34.23 1.78
N ARG A 119 11.83 -34.08 2.70
CA ARG A 119 11.44 -35.15 3.64
C ARG A 119 10.92 -36.38 2.90
N ARG A 120 10.09 -36.18 1.88
CA ARG A 120 9.55 -37.27 1.05
C ARG A 120 10.67 -38.01 0.30
N LEU A 121 11.55 -37.29 -0.38
CA LEU A 121 12.68 -37.90 -1.10
C LEU A 121 13.63 -38.67 -0.17
N LYS A 122 13.88 -38.12 1.03
CA LYS A 122 14.69 -38.82 2.05
C LYS A 122 14.02 -40.13 2.50
N ALA A 123 12.73 -40.10 2.80
CA ALA A 123 11.98 -41.30 3.18
C ALA A 123 11.93 -42.35 2.06
N GLU A 124 11.79 -41.91 0.81
CA GLU A 124 11.84 -42.80 -0.37
C GLU A 124 13.23 -43.45 -0.53
N ALA A 125 14.31 -42.69 -0.34
CA ALA A 125 15.67 -43.21 -0.38
C ALA A 125 15.93 -44.25 0.74
N GLU A 126 15.55 -43.94 1.99
CA GLU A 126 15.67 -44.85 3.13
C GLU A 126 14.89 -46.16 2.90
N ALA A 127 13.70 -46.08 2.28
CA ALA A 127 12.90 -47.25 1.93
C ALA A 127 13.58 -48.12 0.85
N ILE A 128 14.19 -47.50 -0.16
CA ILE A 128 14.93 -48.21 -1.22
C ILE A 128 16.16 -48.90 -0.63
N ASP A 129 16.91 -48.23 0.24
CA ASP A 129 18.09 -48.80 0.90
C ASP A 129 17.70 -50.01 1.76
N ALA A 130 16.62 -49.90 2.54
CA ALA A 130 16.10 -51.00 3.36
C ALA A 130 15.70 -52.22 2.51
N LEU A 131 15.03 -52.00 1.36
CA LEU A 131 14.69 -53.07 0.42
C LEU A 131 15.95 -53.71 -0.20
N GLY A 132 16.99 -52.91 -0.47
CA GLY A 132 18.28 -53.39 -0.95
C GLY A 132 18.93 -54.35 0.04
N VAL A 133 18.99 -53.97 1.32
CA VAL A 133 19.52 -54.81 2.42
C VAL A 133 18.74 -56.11 2.54
N LEU A 134 17.40 -56.06 2.51
CA LEU A 134 16.55 -57.26 2.57
C LEU A 134 16.79 -58.20 1.39
N ARG A 135 16.94 -57.66 0.18
CA ARG A 135 17.23 -58.45 -1.03
C ARG A 135 18.59 -59.15 -0.92
N GLU A 136 19.61 -58.46 -0.40
CA GLU A 136 20.92 -59.06 -0.19
C GLU A 136 20.89 -60.13 0.91
N ALA A 137 20.19 -59.90 2.02
CA ALA A 137 20.02 -60.90 3.08
C ALA A 137 19.36 -62.18 2.54
N LYS A 138 18.28 -62.02 1.75
CA LYS A 138 17.60 -63.12 1.07
C LYS A 138 18.52 -63.86 0.08
N ALA A 139 19.35 -63.13 -0.67
CA ALA A 139 20.30 -63.73 -1.61
C ALA A 139 21.43 -64.52 -0.92
N ARG A 140 21.77 -64.18 0.33
CA ARG A 140 22.78 -64.88 1.13
C ARG A 140 22.22 -66.09 1.91
N GLY A 141 20.95 -66.44 1.74
CA GLY A 141 20.36 -67.65 2.33
C GLY A 141 20.10 -67.57 3.83
N LEU A 142 19.95 -66.36 4.37
CA LEU A 142 19.42 -66.16 5.73
C LEU A 142 17.89 -66.10 5.60
N ASP A 143 17.22 -67.20 5.95
CA ASP A 143 15.76 -67.26 6.17
C ASP A 143 15.36 -66.52 7.45
#